data_AF-A0A173RK06-F1
#
_entry.id   AF-A0A173RK06-F1
#
_cell.length_a   1.000
_cell.length_b   1.000
_cell.length_c   1.000
_cell.angle_alpha   90.00
_cell.angle_beta   90.00
_cell.angle_gamma   90.00
#
_symmetry.space_group_name_H-M   'P 1'
#
loop_
_entity.id
_entity.type
_entity.pdbx_description
1 polymer ?
#
loop_
_entity_poly.entity_id
_entity_poly.type
_entity_poly.pdbx_seq_one_letter_code
_entity_poly.pdbx_strand_id
1 'polypeptide(L)'
;MSLEKLSEKDKPMEQIKSSILPRFSLKDIGRKLDKLDSDKPNVVQNKLDGCRREEQVGRELKKMYPERKGYTVLRERELCDRDGNPVKDSETGQKRRIDFVVVKDGKVVDMVEVTSETAPKRNQLQKEYRIRSVGGNYVQYEGRIYRIPDNVETRVRRL
;
A
#
# COMPACT_ATOMS: atom_id res chain seq x y z
N MET A 1 -4.68 46.69 -63.43
CA MET A 1 -3.35 46.63 -62.78
C MET A 1 -3.44 45.62 -61.66
N SER A 2 -2.81 44.47 -61.87
CA SER A 2 -2.95 43.26 -61.06
C SER A 2 -2.12 43.32 -59.78
N LEU A 3 -2.65 42.66 -58.74
CA LEU A 3 -1.94 42.33 -57.51
C LEU A 3 -0.70 41.47 -57.80
N GLU A 4 0.36 41.67 -57.02
CA GLU A 4 1.14 40.57 -56.47
C GLU A 4 1.79 41.02 -55.14
N LYS A 5 1.33 40.40 -54.05
CA LYS A 5 1.93 40.46 -52.72
C LYS A 5 3.16 39.55 -52.72
N LEU A 6 4.35 40.09 -52.49
CA LEU A 6 5.53 39.28 -52.19
C LEU A 6 5.62 38.98 -50.69
N SER A 7 5.77 37.68 -50.42
CA SER A 7 5.68 36.94 -49.17
C SER A 7 6.84 37.20 -48.20
N GLU A 8 6.53 37.34 -46.91
CA GLU A 8 7.47 37.46 -45.77
C GLU A 8 8.25 36.15 -45.47
N LYS A 9 9.06 35.64 -46.40
CA LYS A 9 9.79 34.36 -46.18
C LYS A 9 11.32 34.39 -46.22
N ASP A 10 11.95 35.55 -46.37
CA ASP A 10 13.41 35.62 -46.46
C ASP A 10 14.01 36.69 -45.55
N LYS A 11 13.88 36.51 -44.22
CA LYS A 11 14.74 37.22 -43.26
C LYS A 11 15.57 36.21 -42.46
N PRO A 12 16.90 36.36 -42.43
CA PRO A 12 17.80 35.43 -41.76
C PRO A 12 17.47 35.34 -40.27
N MET A 13 17.52 34.11 -39.76
CA MET A 13 17.11 33.70 -38.43
C MET A 13 18.13 34.14 -37.38
N GLU A 14 18.32 35.45 -37.20
CA GLU A 14 19.24 35.95 -36.18
C GLU A 14 18.74 37.30 -35.64
N GLN A 15 17.84 37.22 -34.67
CA GLN A 15 17.70 38.14 -33.53
C GLN A 15 16.30 37.98 -32.91
N ILE A 16 16.15 36.99 -32.04
CA ILE A 16 15.17 37.08 -30.95
C ILE A 16 15.97 37.40 -29.69
N LYS A 17 15.97 38.69 -29.33
CA LYS A 17 16.56 39.19 -28.10
C LYS A 17 15.75 38.73 -26.90
N SER A 18 16.47 38.13 -25.96
CA SER A 18 16.26 38.10 -24.52
C SER A 18 14.99 38.75 -23.98
N SER A 19 14.09 37.91 -23.45
CA SER A 19 13.42 38.24 -22.21
C SER A 19 13.03 36.96 -21.47
N ILE A 20 13.72 36.74 -20.35
CA ILE A 20 13.26 35.99 -19.18
C ILE A 20 12.92 34.51 -19.43
N LEU A 21 13.94 33.69 -19.65
CA LEU A 21 13.93 32.30 -19.19
C LEU A 21 15.30 32.02 -18.55
N PRO A 22 15.36 31.42 -17.34
CA PRO A 22 16.63 31.01 -16.76
C PRO A 22 17.33 30.07 -17.75
N ARG A 23 18.57 30.41 -18.12
CA ARG A 23 19.39 29.66 -19.07
C ARG A 23 19.86 28.38 -18.36
N PHE A 24 18.96 27.41 -18.21
CA PHE A 24 19.33 26.08 -17.72
C PHE A 24 20.27 25.44 -18.74
N SER A 25 21.47 25.06 -18.30
CA SER A 25 22.40 24.32 -19.15
C SER A 25 21.75 23.01 -19.59
N LEU A 26 21.97 22.58 -20.84
CA LEU A 26 21.54 21.25 -21.29
C LEU A 26 22.08 20.13 -20.39
N LYS A 27 23.24 20.36 -19.75
CA LYS A 27 23.82 19.47 -18.72
C LYS A 27 23.01 19.46 -17.42
N ASP A 28 22.43 20.60 -17.04
CA ASP A 28 21.59 20.72 -15.84
C ASP A 28 20.21 20.12 -16.08
N ILE A 29 19.67 20.27 -17.29
CA ILE A 29 18.42 19.63 -17.72
C ILE A 29 18.60 18.11 -17.76
N GLY A 30 19.70 17.62 -18.35
CA GLY A 30 20.05 16.19 -18.36
C GLY A 30 20.17 15.60 -16.95
N ARG A 31 20.92 16.26 -16.05
CA ARG A 31 21.00 15.84 -14.64
C ARG A 31 19.65 15.86 -13.92
N LYS A 32 18.74 16.76 -14.29
CA LYS A 32 17.40 16.87 -13.69
C LYS A 32 16.47 15.77 -14.20
N LEU A 33 16.57 15.39 -15.47
CA LEU A 33 15.86 14.23 -16.04
C LEU A 33 16.37 12.91 -15.44
N ASP A 34 17.69 12.73 -15.32
CA ASP A 34 18.28 11.53 -14.71
C ASP A 34 17.85 11.37 -13.24
N LYS A 35 17.78 12.48 -12.50
CA LYS A 35 17.24 12.50 -11.12
C LYS A 35 15.74 12.19 -11.06
N LEU A 36 14.96 12.64 -12.04
CA LEU A 36 13.52 12.41 -12.09
C LEU A 36 13.17 10.92 -12.30
N ASP A 37 14.00 10.18 -13.04
CA ASP A 37 13.83 8.74 -13.23
C ASP A 37 14.40 7.91 -12.07
N SER A 38 15.44 8.39 -11.37
CA SER A 38 15.95 7.73 -10.16
C SER A 38 15.01 7.88 -8.94
N ASP A 39 14.19 8.93 -8.91
CA ASP A 39 13.25 9.20 -7.81
C ASP A 39 11.91 8.47 -7.96
N LYS A 40 11.67 7.80 -9.09
CA LYS A 40 10.47 6.95 -9.23
C LYS A 40 10.67 5.65 -8.46
N PRO A 41 9.83 5.34 -7.45
CA PRO A 41 9.93 4.09 -6.74
C PRO A 41 9.77 2.94 -7.72
N ASN A 42 10.77 2.05 -7.78
CA ASN A 42 10.69 0.85 -8.59
C ASN A 42 9.56 -0.04 -8.04
N VAL A 43 8.39 0.04 -8.69
CA VAL A 43 7.15 -0.64 -8.28
C VAL A 43 7.36 -2.15 -8.16
N VAL A 44 8.16 -2.73 -9.06
CA VAL A 44 8.48 -4.16 -9.04
C VAL A 44 9.29 -4.50 -7.81
N GLN A 45 10.33 -3.71 -7.52
CA GLN A 45 11.19 -3.93 -6.35
C GLN A 45 10.40 -3.79 -5.05
N ASN A 46 9.56 -2.76 -4.92
CA ASN A 46 8.71 -2.57 -3.75
C ASN A 46 7.75 -3.75 -3.50
N LYS A 47 7.20 -4.32 -4.58
CA LYS A 47 6.34 -5.50 -4.50
C LYS A 47 7.14 -6.73 -4.06
N LEU A 48 8.31 -6.96 -4.66
CA LEU A 48 9.19 -8.07 -4.28
C LEU A 48 9.62 -7.97 -2.81
N ASP A 49 9.99 -6.78 -2.35
CA ASP A 49 10.39 -6.56 -0.96
C ASP A 49 9.21 -6.67 0.01
N GLY A 50 8.01 -6.28 -0.41
CA GLY A 50 6.77 -6.59 0.31
C GLY A 50 6.58 -8.09 0.51
N CYS A 51 6.65 -8.86 -0.56
CA CYS A 51 6.54 -10.32 -0.49
C CYS A 51 7.61 -10.94 0.42
N ARG A 52 8.86 -10.49 0.31
CA ARG A 52 9.96 -10.99 1.17
C ARG A 52 9.71 -10.73 2.65
N ARG A 53 9.24 -9.53 3.01
CA ARG A 53 8.90 -9.18 4.40
C ARG A 53 7.78 -10.06 4.93
N GLU A 54 6.71 -10.26 4.15
CA GLU A 54 5.63 -11.16 4.54
C GLU A 54 6.09 -12.61 4.71
N GLU A 55 6.90 -13.14 3.78
CA GLU A 55 7.43 -14.50 3.89
C GLU A 55 8.31 -14.67 5.13
N GLN A 56 9.15 -13.69 5.43
CA GLN A 56 9.95 -13.68 6.65
C GLN A 56 9.06 -13.72 7.90
N VAL A 57 8.10 -12.80 8.01
CA VAL A 57 7.19 -12.73 9.17
C VAL A 57 6.36 -14.00 9.29
N GLY A 58 5.86 -14.54 8.19
CA GLY A 58 5.11 -15.79 8.17
C GLY A 58 5.93 -16.96 8.73
N ARG A 59 7.22 -17.05 8.39
CA ARG A 59 8.12 -18.07 8.95
C ARG A 59 8.37 -17.86 10.45
N GLU A 60 8.56 -16.62 10.89
CA GLU A 60 8.72 -16.28 12.31
C GLU A 60 7.46 -16.65 13.10
N LEU A 61 6.28 -16.29 12.61
CA LEU A 61 4.99 -16.61 13.23
C LEU A 61 4.78 -18.12 13.36
N LYS A 62 5.09 -18.90 12.32
CA LYS A 62 5.00 -20.37 12.39
C LYS A 62 5.95 -21.00 13.43
N LYS A 63 7.09 -20.37 13.71
CA LYS A 63 8.00 -20.80 14.78
C LYS A 63 7.46 -20.44 16.17
N MET A 64 6.93 -19.23 16.33
CA MET A 64 6.36 -18.74 17.60
C MET A 64 5.05 -19.45 17.97
N TYR A 65 4.23 -19.73 16.96
CA TYR A 65 2.91 -20.35 17.06
C TYR A 65 2.87 -21.67 16.29
N PRO A 66 3.56 -22.72 16.79
CA PRO A 66 3.69 -23.96 16.04
C PRO A 66 2.39 -24.78 16.09
N GLU A 67 2.05 -25.38 14.96
CA GLU A 67 0.82 -26.16 14.78
C GLU A 67 0.69 -27.32 15.77
N ARG A 68 1.80 -28.00 16.10
CA ARG A 68 1.84 -29.06 17.12
C ARG A 68 1.38 -28.62 18.52
N LYS A 69 1.28 -27.32 18.79
CA LYS A 69 0.75 -26.74 20.04
C LYS A 69 -0.69 -26.21 19.90
N GLY A 70 -1.38 -26.57 18.81
CA GLY A 70 -2.77 -26.20 18.52
C GLY A 70 -2.95 -24.82 17.91
N TYR A 71 -1.90 -24.22 17.36
CA TYR A 71 -1.99 -22.92 16.67
C TYR A 71 -2.21 -23.09 15.17
N THR A 72 -2.90 -22.13 14.56
CA THR A 72 -2.99 -22.02 13.10
C THR A 72 -2.63 -20.60 12.70
N VAL A 73 -1.66 -20.45 11.80
CA VAL A 73 -1.26 -19.15 11.23
C VAL A 73 -1.90 -19.00 9.85
N LEU A 74 -2.85 -18.09 9.74
CA LEU A 74 -3.60 -17.78 8.53
C LEU A 74 -3.02 -16.55 7.85
N ARG A 75 -2.93 -16.58 6.52
CA ARG A 75 -2.57 -15.41 5.70
C ARG A 75 -3.82 -14.69 5.21
N GLU A 76 -3.73 -13.37 5.14
CA GLU A 76 -4.65 -12.46 4.46
C GLU A 76 -6.13 -12.77 4.74
N ARG A 77 -6.65 -12.32 5.89
CA ARG A 77 -8.06 -12.51 6.26
C ARG A 77 -8.81 -11.19 6.26
N GLU A 78 -10.00 -11.17 5.64
CA GLU A 78 -10.92 -10.05 5.75
C GLU A 78 -11.66 -10.09 7.10
N LEU A 79 -11.93 -8.92 7.67
CA LEU A 79 -12.84 -8.79 8.81
C LEU A 79 -14.29 -9.05 8.36
N CYS A 80 -14.97 -9.92 9.09
CA CYS A 80 -16.35 -10.29 8.83
C CYS A 80 -17.21 -10.20 10.10
N ASP A 81 -18.53 -10.28 9.90
CA ASP A 81 -19.50 -10.41 10.97
C ASP A 81 -19.56 -11.86 11.50
N ARG A 82 -20.44 -12.10 12.46
CA ARG A 82 -20.65 -13.40 13.10
C ARG A 82 -21.12 -14.51 12.15
N ASP A 83 -21.68 -14.14 11.00
CA ASP A 83 -22.22 -15.04 9.99
C ASP A 83 -21.21 -15.24 8.84
N GLY A 84 -20.06 -14.57 8.88
CA GLY A 84 -19.00 -14.64 7.89
C GLY A 84 -19.11 -13.62 6.76
N ASN A 85 -20.06 -12.69 6.80
CA ASN A 85 -20.17 -11.68 5.76
C ASN A 85 -19.10 -10.59 5.96
N PRO A 86 -18.34 -10.22 4.92
CA PRO A 86 -17.34 -9.17 5.04
C PRO A 86 -17.95 -7.82 5.43
N VAL A 87 -17.41 -7.19 6.47
CA VAL A 87 -17.88 -5.90 6.95
C VAL A 87 -17.10 -4.78 6.27
N LYS A 88 -17.81 -3.75 5.83
CA LYS A 88 -17.24 -2.57 5.18
C LYS A 88 -17.20 -1.41 6.16
N ASP A 89 -16.17 -0.60 6.04
CA ASP A 89 -16.07 0.70 6.71
C ASP A 89 -17.16 1.63 6.19
N SER A 90 -17.96 2.19 7.09
CA SER A 90 -19.08 3.07 6.73
C SER A 90 -18.64 4.36 6.05
N GLU A 91 -17.43 4.84 6.35
CA GLU A 91 -16.90 6.08 5.75
C GLU A 91 -16.37 5.87 4.32
N THR A 92 -15.68 4.77 4.08
CA THR A 92 -14.97 4.55 2.81
C THR A 92 -15.64 3.51 1.90
N GLY A 93 -16.58 2.71 2.43
CA GLY A 93 -17.16 1.56 1.74
C GLY A 93 -16.19 0.40 1.51
N GLN A 94 -14.97 0.49 2.05
CA GLN A 94 -13.92 -0.50 1.84
C GLN A 94 -13.88 -1.53 2.97
N LYS A 95 -13.48 -2.74 2.63
CA LYS A 95 -13.19 -3.80 3.62
C LYS A 95 -11.81 -3.60 4.25
N ARG A 96 -11.54 -4.35 5.32
CA ARG A 96 -10.21 -4.46 5.94
C ARG A 96 -9.71 -5.90 5.87
N ARG A 97 -8.54 -6.08 5.27
CA ARG A 97 -7.79 -7.34 5.22
C ARG A 97 -6.60 -7.25 6.15
N ILE A 98 -6.35 -8.27 6.96
CA ILE A 98 -5.23 -8.40 7.90
C ILE A 98 -4.23 -9.40 7.32
N ASP A 99 -2.94 -9.06 7.27
CA ASP A 99 -1.91 -9.88 6.59
C ASP A 99 -1.72 -11.24 7.24
N PHE A 100 -1.71 -11.29 8.58
CA PHE A 100 -1.65 -12.54 9.33
C PHE A 100 -2.62 -12.56 10.50
N VAL A 101 -3.27 -13.70 10.69
CA VAL A 101 -4.13 -13.97 11.84
C VAL A 101 -3.71 -15.29 12.47
N VAL A 102 -3.48 -15.28 13.77
CA VAL A 102 -3.14 -16.48 14.53
C VAL A 102 -4.36 -16.92 15.33
N VAL A 103 -4.72 -18.19 15.16
CA VAL A 103 -5.87 -18.80 15.80
C VAL A 103 -5.41 -19.90 16.75
N LYS A 104 -6.10 -20.03 17.87
CA LYS A 104 -5.98 -21.17 18.78
C LYS A 104 -7.30 -21.37 19.53
N ASP A 105 -7.70 -22.62 19.73
CA ASP A 105 -8.89 -22.98 20.50
C ASP A 105 -10.17 -22.23 20.04
N GLY A 106 -10.35 -22.11 18.72
CA GLY A 106 -11.53 -21.48 18.12
C GLY A 106 -11.58 -19.94 18.18
N LYS A 107 -10.52 -19.28 18.64
CA LYS A 107 -10.44 -17.81 18.72
C LYS A 107 -9.14 -17.27 18.12
N VAL A 108 -9.19 -16.00 17.71
CA VAL A 108 -7.98 -15.26 17.32
C VAL A 108 -7.19 -14.89 18.57
N VAL A 109 -5.86 -15.04 18.51
CA VAL A 109 -4.93 -14.74 19.61
C VAL A 109 -3.85 -13.71 19.24
N ASP A 110 -3.59 -13.50 17.95
CA ASP A 110 -2.66 -12.47 17.46
C ASP A 110 -3.07 -12.05 16.04
N MET A 111 -2.84 -10.79 15.69
CA MET A 111 -3.09 -10.22 14.37
C MET A 111 -1.94 -9.32 13.99
N VAL A 112 -1.39 -9.52 12.78
CA VAL A 112 -0.16 -8.83 12.36
C VAL A 112 -0.33 -8.21 10.99
N GLU A 113 -0.02 -6.93 10.91
CA GLU A 113 0.15 -6.19 9.66
C GLU A 113 1.65 -6.03 9.39
N VAL A 114 2.11 -6.44 8.21
CA VAL A 114 3.51 -6.33 7.79
C VAL A 114 3.69 -5.12 6.90
N THR A 115 4.69 -4.30 7.20
CA THR A 115 4.91 -3.08 6.43
C THR A 115 6.37 -2.62 6.46
N SER A 116 6.70 -1.65 5.62
CA SER A 116 8.04 -1.08 5.60
C SER A 116 8.27 -0.20 6.84
N GLU A 117 9.52 0.07 7.16
CA GLU A 117 9.91 0.90 8.31
C GLU A 117 9.18 2.24 8.38
N THR A 118 8.98 2.89 7.25
CA THR A 118 8.47 4.28 7.19
C THR A 118 7.02 4.39 6.74
N ALA A 119 6.36 3.29 6.35
CA ALA A 119 5.01 3.36 5.80
C ALA A 119 3.97 3.81 6.85
N PRO A 120 3.18 4.86 6.57
CA PRO A 120 2.13 5.31 7.48
C PRO A 120 0.99 4.29 7.54
N LYS A 121 0.52 3.96 8.77
CA LYS A 121 -0.52 2.94 9.00
C LYS A 121 -1.74 3.44 9.78
N ARG A 122 -1.77 4.72 10.16
CA ARG A 122 -2.84 5.32 10.97
C ARG A 122 -4.24 5.10 10.36
N ASN A 123 -4.41 5.36 9.07
CA ASN A 123 -5.70 5.25 8.40
C ASN A 123 -6.21 3.80 8.35
N GLN A 124 -5.31 2.82 8.26
CA GLN A 124 -5.70 1.40 8.23
C GLN A 124 -6.19 0.96 9.61
N LEU A 125 -5.51 1.38 10.68
CA LEU A 125 -5.92 1.10 12.06
C LEU A 125 -7.25 1.79 12.41
N GLN A 126 -7.46 3.02 11.95
CA GLN A 126 -8.73 3.72 12.18
C GLN A 126 -9.89 3.07 11.42
N LYS A 127 -9.65 2.62 10.18
CA LYS A 127 -10.62 1.83 9.41
C LYS A 127 -10.99 0.54 10.13
N GLU A 128 -10.00 -0.17 10.66
CA GLU A 128 -10.20 -1.38 11.44
C GLU A 128 -11.06 -1.11 12.69
N TYR A 129 -10.75 -0.06 13.45
CA TYR A 129 -11.56 0.34 14.61
C TYR A 129 -13.04 0.56 14.25
N ARG A 130 -13.32 1.30 13.17
CA ARG A 130 -14.70 1.54 12.72
C ARG A 130 -15.40 0.25 12.32
N ILE A 131 -14.74 -0.61 11.54
CA ILE A 131 -15.29 -1.92 11.15
C ILE A 131 -15.59 -2.77 12.38
N ARG A 132 -14.68 -2.81 13.35
CA ARG A 132 -14.86 -3.55 14.61
C ARG A 132 -16.01 -2.99 15.46
N SER A 133 -16.19 -1.67 15.49
CA SER A 133 -17.29 -1.04 16.24
C SER A 133 -18.69 -1.38 15.71
N VAL A 134 -18.82 -1.81 14.45
CA VAL A 134 -20.11 -2.19 13.83
C VAL A 134 -20.26 -3.70 13.62
N GLY A 135 -19.44 -4.51 14.30
CA GLY A 135 -19.59 -5.97 14.33
C GLY A 135 -18.61 -6.76 13.47
N GLY A 136 -17.64 -6.11 12.80
CA GLY A 136 -16.56 -6.77 12.05
C GLY A 136 -15.48 -7.37 12.95
N ASN A 137 -15.89 -8.19 13.93
CA ASN A 137 -15.05 -8.77 14.99
C ASN A 137 -14.75 -10.26 14.77
N TYR A 138 -14.79 -10.72 13.52
CA TYR A 138 -14.55 -12.12 13.18
C TYR A 138 -13.64 -12.22 11.96
N VAL A 139 -13.05 -13.41 11.80
CA VAL A 139 -12.43 -13.84 10.55
C VAL A 139 -12.99 -15.19 10.14
N GLN A 140 -13.16 -15.39 8.84
CA GLN A 140 -13.57 -16.67 8.28
C GLN A 140 -12.40 -17.40 7.64
N TYR A 141 -12.32 -18.70 7.91
CA TYR A 141 -11.40 -19.60 7.22
C TYR A 141 -12.03 -21.00 7.09
N GLU A 142 -12.08 -21.54 5.87
CA GLU A 142 -12.63 -22.87 5.56
C GLU A 142 -14.02 -23.13 6.18
N GLY A 143 -14.92 -22.16 6.04
CA GLY A 143 -16.29 -22.26 6.58
C GLY A 143 -16.41 -22.10 8.10
N ARG A 144 -15.29 -21.95 8.82
CA ARG A 144 -15.27 -21.67 10.26
C ARG A 144 -15.14 -20.19 10.54
N ILE A 145 -15.80 -19.75 11.60
CA ILE A 145 -15.81 -18.36 12.07
C ILE A 145 -15.02 -18.28 13.38
N TYR A 146 -13.98 -17.44 13.40
CA TYR A 146 -13.14 -17.23 14.56
C TYR A 146 -13.38 -15.83 15.10
N ARG A 147 -13.83 -15.74 16.36
CA ARG A 147 -14.02 -14.46 17.04
C ARG A 147 -12.66 -13.82 17.32
N ILE A 148 -12.58 -12.52 17.11
CA ILE A 148 -11.49 -11.66 17.56
C ILE A 148 -11.89 -11.11 18.94
N PRO A 149 -11.20 -11.51 20.03
CA PRO A 149 -11.44 -10.93 21.34
C PRO A 149 -11.16 -9.42 21.35
N ASP A 150 -11.81 -8.69 22.26
CA ASP A 150 -11.69 -7.22 22.34
C ASP A 150 -10.29 -6.78 22.76
N ASN A 151 -9.55 -7.65 23.46
CA ASN A 151 -8.17 -7.42 23.89
C ASN A 151 -7.11 -7.80 22.83
N VAL A 152 -7.52 -8.27 21.65
CA VAL A 152 -6.60 -8.59 20.54
C VAL A 152 -6.69 -7.48 19.50
N GLU A 153 -5.61 -6.71 19.37
CA GLU A 153 -5.46 -5.65 18.38
C GLU A 153 -4.44 -6.04 17.30
N THR A 154 -4.56 -5.46 16.11
CA THR A 154 -3.56 -5.65 15.05
C THR A 154 -2.28 -4.90 15.39
N ARG A 155 -1.20 -5.65 15.64
CA ARG A 155 0.14 -5.05 15.78
C ARG A 155 0.81 -4.87 14.43
N VAL A 156 1.53 -3.76 14.28
CA VAL A 156 2.26 -3.44 13.06
C VAL A 156 3.70 -3.93 13.18
N ARG A 157 4.11 -4.86 12.32
CA ARG A 157 5.49 -5.33 12.19
C ARG A 157 6.19 -4.56 11.07
N ARG A 158 7.21 -3.80 11.45
CA ARG A 158 8.05 -2.99 10.55
C ARG A 158 9.37 -3.68 10.30
N LEU A 159 9.72 -3.82 9.04
CA LEU A 159 10.93 -4.47 8.50
C LEU A 159 11.33 -3.78 7.19
#